data_AF-A0AA41T2C8-F1
#
_entry.id   AF-A0AA41T2C8-F1
#
_cell.length_a   1.000
_cell.length_b   1.000
_cell.length_c   1.000
_cell.angle_alpha   90.00
_cell.angle_beta   90.00
_cell.angle_gamma   90.00
#
_symmetry.space_group_name_H-M   'P 1'
#
loop_
_entity.id
_entity.type
_entity.pdbx_description
1 polymer ?
#
loop_
_entity_poly.entity_id
_entity_poly.type
_entity_poly.pdbx_seq_one_letter_code
_entity_poly.pdbx_strand_id
1 'polypeptide(L)'
;MSKEQRGMIASHIYALCVAYPEPLGERLYTETKIFLENHIRHLHKRVLESEEQVLVMYHRYWEEYSKGADYMDCLYRYLNTQFIKKNKLTEADLQYGYGGVDMNEPLMEIGELALDMWRKLMVEPLQTILIRMLLREIKNDRGGEDPNQKVIHGVINSFVHVEQYKKKIPLKFYQEIFESPFLTET
;
A
#
# COMPACT_ATOMS: atom_id res chain seq x y z
N MET A 1 -13.64 -15.87 1.83
CA MET A 1 -13.64 -16.20 0.39
C MET A 1 -13.26 -17.66 0.21
N SER A 2 -14.12 -18.47 -0.43
CA SER A 2 -13.88 -19.90 -0.65
C SER A 2 -12.84 -20.14 -1.77
N LYS A 3 -12.25 -21.34 -1.84
CA LYS A 3 -11.28 -21.70 -2.90
C LYS A 3 -11.91 -21.63 -4.30
N GLU A 4 -13.18 -22.01 -4.45
CA GLU A 4 -13.91 -21.93 -5.72
C GLU A 4 -14.10 -20.49 -6.21
N GLN A 5 -14.45 -19.57 -5.30
CA GLN A 5 -14.59 -18.15 -5.63
C GLN A 5 -13.26 -17.55 -6.13
N ARG A 6 -12.12 -17.96 -5.55
CA ARG A 6 -10.79 -17.53 -6.00
C ARG A 6 -10.48 -18.03 -7.42
N GLY A 7 -10.84 -19.28 -7.73
CA GLY A 7 -10.66 -19.86 -9.05
C GLY A 7 -11.47 -19.16 -10.13
N MET A 8 -12.73 -18.82 -9.84
CA MET A 8 -13.59 -18.08 -10.77
C MET A 8 -13.06 -16.68 -11.06
N ILE A 9 -12.60 -15.95 -10.03
CA ILE A 9 -12.04 -14.60 -10.21
C ILE A 9 -10.76 -14.65 -11.07
N ALA A 10 -9.85 -15.58 -10.79
CA ALA A 10 -8.63 -15.73 -11.60
C ALA A 10 -8.94 -16.07 -13.06
N SER A 11 -9.97 -16.90 -13.31
CA SER A 11 -10.43 -17.22 -14.66
C SER A 11 -11.04 -16.03 -15.39
N HIS A 12 -11.82 -15.18 -14.70
CA HIS A 12 -12.35 -13.95 -15.28
C HIS A 12 -11.24 -12.93 -15.60
N ILE A 13 -10.26 -12.77 -14.71
CA ILE A 13 -9.09 -11.91 -14.97
C ILE A 13 -8.35 -12.40 -16.22
N TYR A 14 -8.13 -13.71 -16.35
CA TYR A 14 -7.55 -14.32 -17.55
C TYR A 14 -8.36 -14.03 -18.81
N ALA A 15 -9.69 -14.26 -18.76
CA ALA A 15 -10.58 -14.03 -19.90
C ALA A 15 -10.60 -12.56 -20.36
N LEU A 16 -10.53 -11.61 -19.42
CA LEU A 16 -10.44 -10.18 -19.72
C LEU A 16 -9.08 -9.79 -20.31
N CYS A 17 -7.98 -10.39 -19.84
CA CYS A 17 -6.64 -10.13 -20.36
C CYS A 17 -6.45 -10.66 -21.79
N VAL A 18 -7.15 -11.74 -22.15
CA VAL A 18 -7.08 -12.40 -23.47
C VAL A 18 -8.31 -12.06 -24.33
N ALA A 19 -9.14 -11.11 -23.90
CA ALA A 19 -10.34 -10.70 -24.63
C ALA A 19 -9.97 -10.16 -26.02
N TYR A 20 -10.81 -10.47 -27.00
CA TYR A 20 -10.69 -10.04 -28.39
C TYR A 20 -11.92 -9.20 -28.77
N PRO A 21 -11.81 -8.11 -29.56
CA PRO A 21 -10.68 -7.69 -30.40
C PRO A 21 -9.56 -6.89 -29.72
N GLU A 22 -9.78 -6.31 -28.54
CA GLU A 22 -8.76 -5.54 -27.81
C GLU A 22 -8.51 -6.12 -26.41
N PRO A 23 -7.24 -6.26 -25.99
CA PRO A 23 -6.90 -6.74 -24.65
C PRO A 23 -7.31 -5.70 -23.59
N LEU A 24 -8.18 -6.08 -22.65
CA LEU A 24 -8.73 -5.18 -21.63
C LEU A 24 -7.82 -5.02 -20.40
N GLY A 25 -6.54 -5.41 -20.50
CA GLY A 25 -5.59 -5.40 -19.38
C GLY A 25 -5.33 -4.00 -18.82
N GLU A 26 -5.19 -3.00 -19.68
CA GLU A 26 -5.00 -1.60 -19.27
C GLU A 26 -6.21 -1.05 -18.52
N ARG A 27 -7.40 -1.25 -19.09
CA ARG A 27 -8.65 -0.83 -18.45
C ARG A 27 -8.84 -1.52 -17.11
N LEU A 28 -8.55 -2.82 -17.02
CA LEU A 28 -8.61 -3.55 -15.75
C LEU A 28 -7.65 -2.98 -14.71
N TYR A 29 -6.42 -2.63 -15.09
CA TYR A 29 -5.45 -1.98 -14.20
C TYR A 29 -5.96 -0.63 -13.70
N THR A 30 -6.44 0.24 -14.61
CA THR A 30 -6.96 1.57 -14.27
C THR A 30 -8.18 1.49 -13.35
N GLU A 31 -9.14 0.62 -13.64
CA GLU A 31 -10.31 0.43 -12.77
C GLU A 31 -9.91 -0.13 -11.39
N THR A 32 -8.93 -1.04 -11.34
CA THR A 32 -8.40 -1.57 -10.08
C THR A 32 -7.73 -0.47 -9.26
N LYS A 33 -6.97 0.42 -9.92
CA LYS A 33 -6.36 1.60 -9.30
C LYS A 33 -7.41 2.53 -8.70
N ILE A 34 -8.46 2.88 -9.46
CA ILE A 34 -9.56 3.73 -8.99
C ILE A 34 -10.27 3.09 -7.79
N PHE A 35 -10.51 1.77 -7.84
CA PHE A 35 -11.10 1.03 -6.74
C PHE A 35 -10.25 1.11 -5.46
N LEU A 36 -8.94 0.85 -5.56
CA LEU A 36 -8.01 0.94 -4.45
C LEU A 36 -8.00 2.34 -3.85
N GLU A 37 -7.90 3.37 -4.70
CA GLU A 37 -7.91 4.77 -4.26
C GLU A 37 -9.17 5.11 -3.47
N ASN A 38 -10.35 4.78 -4.03
CA ASN A 38 -11.63 5.05 -3.38
C ASN A 38 -11.76 4.29 -2.06
N HIS A 39 -11.31 3.03 -2.02
CA HIS A 39 -11.33 2.23 -0.81
C HIS A 39 -10.47 2.85 0.29
N ILE A 40 -9.24 3.25 -0.03
CA ILE A 40 -8.32 3.86 0.94
C ILE A 40 -8.84 5.22 1.40
N ARG A 41 -9.37 6.06 0.51
CA ARG A 41 -10.00 7.34 0.88
C ARG A 41 -11.17 7.14 1.84
N HIS A 42 -11.97 6.10 1.62
CA HIS A 42 -13.05 5.73 2.53
C HIS A 42 -12.52 5.30 3.91
N LEU A 43 -11.48 4.47 3.95
CA LEU A 43 -10.83 4.07 5.21
C LEU A 43 -10.23 5.28 5.94
N HIS A 44 -9.55 6.17 5.23
CA HIS A 44 -8.97 7.39 5.78
C HIS A 44 -10.01 8.24 6.49
N LYS A 45 -11.16 8.46 5.86
CA LYS A 45 -12.28 9.19 6.47
C LYS A 45 -12.75 8.53 7.77
N ARG A 46 -12.91 7.20 7.79
CA ARG A 46 -13.34 6.46 8.98
C ARG A 46 -12.31 6.52 10.11
N VAL A 47 -11.03 6.52 9.79
CA VAL A 47 -9.96 6.69 10.78
C VAL A 47 -10.02 8.09 11.38
N LEU A 48 -10.18 9.13 10.56
CA LEU A 48 -10.30 10.51 11.05
C LEU A 48 -11.51 10.74 11.95
N GLU A 49 -12.65 10.10 11.65
CA GLU A 49 -13.86 10.16 12.49
C GLU A 49 -13.66 9.51 13.87
N SER A 50 -12.59 8.72 14.06
CA SER A 50 -12.35 7.95 15.29
C SER A 50 -11.47 8.67 16.32
N GLU A 51 -11.18 9.97 16.16
CA GLU A 51 -10.36 10.88 17.01
C GLU A 51 -9.43 10.22 18.07
N GLU A 52 -9.96 9.69 19.17
CA GLU A 52 -9.15 9.10 20.26
C GLU A 52 -8.57 7.70 19.96
N GLN A 53 -9.13 6.96 19.02
CA GLN A 53 -8.77 5.57 18.69
C GLN A 53 -8.10 5.42 17.32
N VAL A 54 -7.58 6.51 16.76
CA VAL A 54 -6.93 6.56 15.43
C VAL A 54 -5.85 5.49 15.30
N LEU A 55 -5.01 5.28 16.33
CA LEU A 55 -3.90 4.32 16.30
C LEU A 55 -4.40 2.86 16.14
N VAL A 56 -5.42 2.49 16.92
CA VAL A 56 -5.99 1.13 16.93
C VAL A 56 -6.75 0.87 15.63
N MET A 57 -7.54 1.84 15.17
CA MET A 57 -8.26 1.75 13.90
C MET A 57 -7.32 1.65 12.72
N TYR A 58 -6.26 2.48 12.68
CA TYR A 58 -5.23 2.40 11.64
C TYR A 58 -4.57 1.03 11.61
N HIS A 59 -4.14 0.50 12.77
CA HIS A 59 -3.52 -0.83 12.85
C HIS A 59 -4.44 -1.92 12.29
N ARG A 60 -5.72 -1.91 12.69
CA ARG A 60 -6.71 -2.88 12.20
C ARG A 60 -6.90 -2.80 10.69
N TYR A 61 -7.11 -1.59 10.15
CA TYR A 61 -7.30 -1.43 8.72
C TYR A 61 -6.05 -1.77 7.93
N TRP A 62 -4.86 -1.46 8.45
CA TRP A 62 -3.61 -1.89 7.85
C TRP A 62 -3.50 -3.41 7.80
N GLU A 63 -3.81 -4.12 8.89
CA GLU A 63 -3.76 -5.59 8.93
C GLU A 63 -4.73 -6.25 7.94
N GLU A 64 -5.95 -5.71 7.82
CA GLU A 64 -6.94 -6.17 6.84
C GLU A 64 -6.49 -5.83 5.39
N TYR A 65 -5.98 -4.63 5.17
CA TYR A 65 -5.59 -4.12 3.85
C TYR A 65 -4.34 -4.81 3.30
N SER A 66 -3.29 -4.96 4.10
CA SER A 66 -2.04 -5.65 3.71
C SER A 66 -2.31 -7.10 3.28
N LYS A 67 -3.08 -7.86 4.06
CA LYS A 67 -3.53 -9.20 3.68
C LYS A 67 -4.35 -9.15 2.38
N GLY A 68 -5.24 -8.16 2.26
CA GLY A 68 -6.02 -7.93 1.04
C GLY A 68 -5.15 -7.67 -0.19
N ALA A 69 -4.11 -6.86 -0.05
CA ALA A 69 -3.14 -6.55 -1.09
C ALA A 69 -2.37 -7.78 -1.55
N ASP A 70 -1.92 -8.64 -0.62
CA ASP A 70 -1.26 -9.92 -0.96
C ASP A 70 -2.20 -10.86 -1.74
N TYR A 71 -3.48 -10.91 -1.35
CA TYR A 71 -4.48 -11.69 -2.07
C TYR A 71 -4.75 -11.13 -3.47
N MET A 72 -4.87 -9.80 -3.60
CA MET A 72 -5.03 -9.15 -4.90
C MET A 72 -3.81 -9.39 -5.78
N ASP A 73 -2.60 -9.25 -5.26
CA ASP A 73 -1.38 -9.53 -6.02
C ASP A 73 -1.34 -10.98 -6.54
N CYS A 74 -1.77 -11.93 -5.72
CA CYS A 74 -1.89 -13.33 -6.14
C CYS A 74 -2.95 -13.55 -7.23
N LEU A 75 -4.12 -12.91 -7.12
CA LEU A 75 -5.20 -13.03 -8.11
C LEU A 75 -4.84 -12.36 -9.43
N TYR A 76 -4.15 -11.23 -9.37
CA TYR A 76 -3.73 -10.43 -10.53
C TYR A 76 -2.37 -10.86 -11.08
N ARG A 77 -1.77 -11.96 -10.58
CA ARG A 77 -0.47 -12.49 -11.04
C ARG A 77 -0.36 -12.63 -12.56
N TYR A 78 -1.46 -13.01 -13.22
CA TYR A 78 -1.51 -13.11 -14.68
C TYR A 78 -1.44 -11.73 -15.35
N LEU A 79 -2.20 -10.74 -14.86
CA LEU A 79 -2.13 -9.35 -15.31
C LEU A 79 -0.74 -8.75 -15.05
N ASN A 80 -0.19 -8.96 -13.84
CA ASN A 80 1.15 -8.52 -13.46
C ASN A 80 2.21 -9.04 -14.44
N THR A 81 2.12 -10.30 -14.85
CA THR A 81 3.12 -10.91 -15.73
C THR A 81 2.90 -10.59 -17.21
N GLN A 82 1.66 -10.56 -17.68
CA GLN A 82 1.36 -10.41 -19.11
C GLN A 82 1.21 -8.96 -19.56
N PHE A 83 0.73 -8.07 -18.70
CA PHE A 83 0.53 -6.66 -19.03
C PHE A 83 1.61 -5.81 -18.38
N ILE A 84 1.76 -5.90 -17.06
CA ILE A 84 2.64 -5.00 -16.30
C ILE A 84 4.10 -5.26 -16.64
N LYS A 85 4.60 -6.49 -16.56
CA LYS A 85 6.01 -6.79 -16.93
C LYS A 85 6.36 -6.58 -18.40
N LYS A 86 5.38 -6.60 -19.31
CA LYS A 86 5.61 -6.33 -20.74
C LYS A 86 5.61 -4.84 -21.07
N ASN A 87 4.84 -4.05 -20.32
CA ASN A 87 4.70 -2.60 -20.53
C ASN A 87 5.49 -1.75 -19.52
N LYS A 88 6.04 -2.36 -18.46
CA LYS A 88 6.95 -1.71 -17.51
C LYS A 88 8.23 -1.38 -18.24
N LEU A 89 8.38 -0.09 -18.56
CA LEU A 89 9.63 0.46 -19.09
C LEU A 89 10.77 0.08 -18.13
N THR A 90 11.82 -0.50 -18.67
CA THR A 90 13.01 -0.77 -17.88
C THR A 90 13.69 0.55 -17.50
N GLU A 91 14.52 0.51 -16.46
CA GLU A 91 15.36 1.66 -16.08
C GLU A 91 16.24 2.13 -17.25
N ALA A 92 16.61 1.21 -18.15
CA ALA A 92 17.30 1.52 -19.41
C ALA A 92 16.38 2.23 -20.42
N ASP A 93 15.13 1.79 -20.61
CA ASP A 93 14.19 2.44 -21.56
C ASP A 93 13.87 3.89 -21.16
N LEU A 94 13.74 4.16 -19.86
CA LEU A 94 13.60 5.52 -19.32
C LEU A 94 14.86 6.36 -19.53
N GLN A 95 16.05 5.77 -19.36
CA GLN A 95 17.34 6.44 -19.55
C GLN A 95 17.64 6.77 -21.02
N TYR A 96 17.10 5.99 -21.96
CA TYR A 96 17.26 6.20 -23.42
C TYR A 96 16.12 7.00 -24.06
N GLY A 97 15.20 7.58 -23.27
CA GLY A 97 14.15 8.48 -23.77
C GLY A 97 12.98 7.78 -24.47
N TYR A 98 12.79 6.47 -24.24
CA TYR A 98 11.61 5.72 -24.72
C TYR A 98 10.36 5.93 -23.85
N GLY A 99 10.46 6.72 -22.76
CA GLY A 99 9.31 7.18 -22.00
C GLY A 99 8.59 8.32 -22.71
N GLY A 100 7.46 8.02 -23.35
CA GLY A 100 6.57 9.06 -23.88
C GLY A 100 6.13 10.06 -22.79
N VAL A 101 5.87 11.30 -23.21
CA VAL A 101 5.52 12.48 -22.37
C VAL A 101 4.27 12.28 -21.50
N ASP A 102 3.50 11.21 -21.70
CA ASP A 102 2.23 10.93 -21.02
C ASP A 102 2.31 9.87 -19.89
N MET A 103 3.49 9.28 -19.66
CA MET A 103 3.67 8.19 -18.67
C MET A 103 4.31 8.72 -17.38
N ASN A 104 3.61 9.63 -16.70
CA ASN A 104 4.10 10.25 -15.45
C ASN A 104 4.11 9.31 -14.22
N GLU A 105 3.56 8.10 -14.31
CA GLU A 105 3.65 7.11 -13.24
C GLU A 105 4.16 5.76 -13.75
N PRO A 106 5.24 5.21 -13.15
CA PRO A 106 5.74 3.90 -13.55
C PRO A 106 4.67 2.83 -13.29
N LEU A 107 4.48 1.93 -14.25
CA LEU A 107 3.65 0.74 -14.08
C LEU A 107 4.22 -0.12 -12.93
N MET A 108 3.39 -0.35 -11.91
CA MET A 108 3.73 -1.12 -10.71
C MET A 108 2.88 -2.40 -10.68
N GLU A 109 3.40 -3.48 -10.09
CA GLU A 109 2.55 -4.66 -9.86
C GLU A 109 1.38 -4.31 -8.92
N ILE A 110 0.25 -5.02 -8.98
CA ILE A 110 -0.95 -4.65 -8.18
C ILE A 110 -0.65 -4.62 -6.68
N GLY A 111 0.17 -5.54 -6.15
CA GLY A 111 0.63 -5.48 -4.76
C GLY A 111 1.47 -4.24 -4.45
N GLU A 112 2.40 -3.87 -5.34
CA GLU A 112 3.24 -2.67 -5.22
C GLU A 112 2.38 -1.39 -5.26
N LEU A 113 1.43 -1.32 -6.19
CA LEU A 113 0.48 -0.22 -6.33
C LEU A 113 -0.36 -0.05 -5.06
N ALA A 114 -0.88 -1.16 -4.51
CA ALA A 114 -1.68 -1.12 -3.30
C ALA A 114 -0.89 -0.55 -2.10
N LEU A 115 0.39 -0.88 -1.97
CA LEU A 115 1.27 -0.35 -0.92
C LEU A 115 1.60 1.12 -1.14
N ASP A 116 1.91 1.52 -2.38
CA ASP A 116 2.19 2.92 -2.72
C ASP A 116 0.99 3.83 -2.48
N MET A 117 -0.21 3.36 -2.82
CA MET A 117 -1.46 4.09 -2.55
C MET A 117 -1.73 4.21 -1.05
N TRP A 118 -1.49 3.14 -0.27
CA TRP A 118 -1.63 3.22 1.18
C TRP A 118 -0.67 4.25 1.79
N ARG A 119 0.58 4.25 1.34
CA ARG A 119 1.58 5.23 1.75
C ARG A 119 1.10 6.67 1.51
N LYS A 120 0.72 7.00 0.27
CA LYS A 120 0.32 8.36 -0.14
C LYS A 120 -1.00 8.83 0.48
N LEU A 121 -1.99 7.95 0.60
CA LEU A 121 -3.37 8.33 0.97
C LEU A 121 -3.70 8.08 2.45
N MET A 122 -2.95 7.23 3.15
CA MET A 122 -3.14 6.98 4.58
C MET A 122 -1.96 7.48 5.39
N VAL A 123 -0.74 7.04 5.06
CA VAL A 123 0.42 7.30 5.94
C VAL A 123 0.81 8.77 5.90
N GLU A 124 1.06 9.35 4.72
CA GLU A 124 1.46 10.75 4.58
C GLU A 124 0.48 11.76 5.23
N PRO A 125 -0.85 11.66 5.06
CA PRO A 125 -1.77 12.59 5.72
C PRO A 125 -1.93 12.33 7.23
N LEU A 126 -1.83 11.08 7.69
CA LEU A 126 -1.98 10.73 9.11
C LEU A 126 -0.66 10.76 9.88
N GLN A 127 0.50 10.92 9.22
CA GLN A 127 1.83 10.75 9.81
C GLN A 127 2.00 11.56 11.09
N THR A 128 1.63 12.85 11.08
CA THR A 128 1.82 13.75 12.22
C THR A 128 1.00 13.30 13.42
N ILE A 129 -0.23 12.82 13.17
CA ILE A 129 -1.12 12.32 14.22
C ILE A 129 -0.61 10.98 14.75
N LEU A 130 -0.25 10.06 13.85
CA LEU A 130 0.24 8.72 14.20
C LEU A 130 1.55 8.79 14.99
N ILE A 131 2.53 9.58 14.54
CA ILE A 131 3.80 9.77 15.26
C ILE A 131 3.54 10.34 16.65
N ARG A 132 2.76 11.43 16.75
CA ARG A 132 2.47 12.06 18.04
C ARG A 132 1.78 11.09 19.01
N MET A 133 0.84 10.27 18.52
CA MET A 133 0.19 9.25 19.34
C MET A 133 1.17 8.13 19.72
N LEU A 134 1.95 7.60 18.79
CA LEU A 134 2.97 6.58 19.07
C LEU A 134 3.96 7.02 20.14
N LEU A 135 4.49 8.23 19.99
CA LEU A 135 5.44 8.84 20.93
C LEU A 135 4.83 9.00 22.33
N ARG A 136 3.56 9.44 22.41
CA ARG A 136 2.83 9.51 23.67
C ARG A 136 2.69 8.13 24.33
N GLU A 137 2.27 7.11 23.57
CA GLU A 137 2.12 5.75 24.10
C GLU A 137 3.48 5.17 24.56
N ILE A 138 4.58 5.43 23.83
CA ILE A 138 5.94 5.01 24.23
C ILE A 138 6.38 5.73 25.52
N LYS A 139 6.06 7.02 25.66
CA LYS A 139 6.36 7.76 26.89
C LYS A 139 5.58 7.22 28.09
N ASN A 140 4.32 6.83 27.88
CA ASN A 140 3.48 6.21 28.89
C ASN A 140 3.99 4.82 29.30
N ASP A 141 4.46 4.01 28.34
CA ASP A 141 5.14 2.71 28.59
C ASP A 141 6.33 2.89 29.54
N ARG A 142 7.17 3.90 29.28
CA ARG A 142 8.30 4.28 30.18
C ARG A 142 7.84 4.75 31.55
N GLY A 143 6.62 5.27 31.66
CA GLY A 143 5.98 5.71 32.90
C GLY A 143 5.33 4.58 33.72
N GLY A 144 5.32 3.35 33.21
CA GLY A 144 4.75 2.18 33.88
C GLY A 144 3.28 1.89 33.52
N GLU A 145 2.71 2.57 32.52
CA GLU A 145 1.46 2.12 31.89
C GLU A 145 1.75 0.93 30.96
N ASP A 146 0.78 0.02 30.77
CA ASP A 146 0.89 -1.11 29.82
C ASP A 146 0.08 -0.80 28.56
N PRO A 147 0.63 -0.03 27.59
CA PRO A 147 -0.06 0.28 26.36
C PRO A 147 -0.16 -0.97 25.48
N ASN A 148 -1.02 -0.91 24.46
CA ASN A 148 -1.20 -2.02 23.54
C ASN A 148 0.02 -2.15 22.60
N GLN A 149 1.07 -2.82 23.08
CA GLN A 149 2.36 -3.00 22.37
C GLN A 149 2.17 -3.63 20.99
N LYS A 150 1.15 -4.48 20.81
CA LYS A 150 0.81 -5.07 19.51
C LYS A 150 0.42 -4.00 18.49
N VAL A 151 -0.38 -3.01 18.91
CA VAL A 151 -0.80 -1.90 18.04
C VAL A 151 0.41 -1.04 17.69
N ILE A 152 1.22 -0.64 18.67
CA ILE A 152 2.43 0.17 18.46
C ILE A 152 3.36 -0.52 17.46
N HIS A 153 3.69 -1.79 17.72
CA HIS A 153 4.57 -2.58 16.86
C HIS A 153 3.99 -2.75 15.45
N GLY A 154 2.69 -3.01 15.32
CA GLY A 154 2.07 -3.18 14.01
C GLY A 154 1.98 -1.88 13.20
N VAL A 155 1.78 -0.72 13.84
CA VAL A 155 1.84 0.58 13.16
C VAL A 155 3.27 0.87 12.69
N ILE A 156 4.29 0.64 13.52
CA ILE A 156 5.69 0.82 13.14
C ILE A 156 6.06 -0.08 11.96
N ASN A 157 5.69 -1.38 12.02
CA ASN A 157 5.92 -2.32 10.93
C ASN A 157 5.23 -1.89 9.64
N SER A 158 4.07 -1.21 9.72
CA SER A 158 3.39 -0.69 8.54
C SER A 158 4.25 0.32 7.79
N PHE A 159 4.97 1.21 8.48
CA PHE A 159 5.82 2.23 7.86
C PHE A 159 7.01 1.63 7.10
N VAL A 160 7.52 0.48 7.55
CA VAL A 160 8.57 -0.26 6.85
C VAL A 160 7.98 -1.03 5.67
N HIS A 161 6.85 -1.71 5.88
CA HIS A 161 6.27 -2.62 4.90
C HIS A 161 5.67 -1.88 3.69
N VAL A 162 5.20 -0.63 3.84
CA VAL A 162 4.76 0.19 2.70
C VAL A 162 5.87 0.49 1.69
N GLU A 163 7.14 0.40 2.09
CA GLU A 163 8.30 0.62 1.21
C GLU A 163 8.99 -0.68 0.76
N GLN A 164 8.49 -1.85 1.16
CA GLN A 164 9.14 -3.14 0.85
C GLN A 164 9.35 -3.37 -0.66
N TYR A 165 8.51 -2.76 -1.50
CA TYR A 165 8.63 -2.88 -2.95
C TYR A 165 9.86 -2.13 -3.51
N LYS A 166 10.37 -1.12 -2.80
CA LYS A 166 11.57 -0.36 -3.17
C LYS A 166 12.84 -1.10 -2.75
N LYS A 167 13.22 -2.12 -3.53
CA LYS A 167 14.42 -2.96 -3.27
C LYS A 167 15.73 -2.19 -3.06
N LYS A 168 15.86 -0.98 -3.61
CA LYS A 168 17.09 -0.18 -3.52
C LYS A 168 17.23 0.60 -2.20
N ILE A 169 16.13 1.03 -1.57
CA ILE A 169 16.16 1.85 -0.34
C ILE A 169 14.90 1.62 0.52
N PRO A 170 14.75 0.46 1.18
CA PRO A 170 13.50 0.06 1.83
C PRO A 170 13.21 0.78 3.16
N LEU A 171 14.18 1.49 3.73
CA LEU A 171 14.06 2.09 5.07
C LEU A 171 13.89 3.61 5.05
N LYS A 172 14.15 4.30 3.93
CA LYS A 172 14.29 5.76 3.92
C LYS A 172 13.07 6.48 4.46
N PHE A 173 11.87 6.03 4.12
CA PHE A 173 10.63 6.63 4.62
C PHE A 173 10.43 6.41 6.12
N TYR A 174 10.78 5.23 6.65
CA TYR A 174 10.77 4.99 8.08
C TYR A 174 11.74 5.94 8.82
N GLN A 175 12.93 6.14 8.27
CA GLN A 175 13.92 7.05 8.87
C GLN A 175 13.43 8.50 8.89
N GLU A 176 12.85 8.96 7.78
CA GLU A 176 12.35 10.32 7.63
C GLU A 176 11.13 10.59 8.53
N ILE A 177 10.20 9.64 8.61
CA ILE A 177 8.90 9.85 9.27
C ILE A 177 8.94 9.50 10.74
N PHE A 178 9.64 8.44 11.16
CA PHE A 178 9.58 7.96 12.54
C PHE A 178 10.91 8.12 13.29
N GLU A 179 12.03 7.74 12.69
CA GLU A 179 13.35 7.78 13.36
C GLU A 179 13.75 9.21 13.74
N SER A 180 13.59 10.18 12.82
CA SER A 180 13.92 11.58 13.08
C SER A 180 13.13 12.22 14.24
N PRO A 181 11.78 12.14 14.30
CA PRO A 181 11.03 12.62 15.46
C PRO A 181 11.36 11.86 16.75
N PHE A 182 11.53 10.53 16.67
CA PHE A 182 11.84 9.71 17.84
C PHE A 182 13.19 10.08 18.48
N LEU A 183 14.22 10.34 17.66
CA LEU A 183 15.54 10.79 18.12
C LEU A 183 15.54 12.23 18.65
N THR A 184 14.58 13.05 18.24
CA THR A 184 14.45 14.43 18.74
C THR A 184 13.77 14.47 20.12
N GLU A 185 12.90 13.49 20.41
CA GLU A 185 12.12 13.43 21.64
C GLU A 185 12.73 12.53 22.73
N THR A 186 13.74 11.72 22.38
CA THR A 186 14.54 10.89 23.30
C THR A 186 15.82 11.60 23.71
#